data_AF-A0A7S2GKD8-F1
#
_entry.id   AF-A0A7S2GKD8-F1
#
_cell.length_a   1.000
_cell.length_b   1.000
_cell.length_c   1.000
_cell.angle_alpha   90.00
_cell.angle_beta   90.00
_cell.angle_gamma   90.00
#
_symmetry.space_group_name_H-M   'P 1'
#
loop_
_entity.id
_entity.type
_entity.pdbx_description
1 polymer ?
#
loop_
_entity_poly.entity_id
_entity_poly.type
_entity_poly.pdbx_seq_one_letter_code
_entity_poly.pdbx_strand_id
1 'polypeptide(L)'
;IASLPLYGLMFLFFVCFWNTSVPFRYCMTSSRSHVSSLVSDAVNNRAVVRAYQDQERSAKEMSCAIDNQLKAGLLGDRVLRRWLVNRLIFMWSFYTTSMYMVGIMSAG
;
A
#
# COMPACT_ATOMS: atom_id res chain seq x y z
N ILE A 1 -29.26 -15.32 -10.74
CA ILE A 1 -28.23 -16.40 -10.69
C ILE A 1 -26.87 -15.89 -11.22
N ALA A 2 -26.81 -15.17 -12.34
CA ALA A 2 -25.56 -14.60 -12.89
C ALA A 2 -24.85 -13.55 -12.00
N SER A 3 -25.54 -12.95 -11.02
CA SER A 3 -24.96 -11.98 -10.09
C SER A 3 -24.11 -12.61 -8.98
N LEU A 4 -24.37 -13.86 -8.59
CA LEU A 4 -23.64 -14.59 -7.54
C LEU A 4 -22.12 -14.69 -7.78
N PRO A 5 -21.63 -15.10 -8.97
CA PRO A 5 -20.18 -15.18 -9.23
C PRO A 5 -19.49 -13.80 -9.19
N LEU A 6 -20.19 -12.73 -9.59
CA LEU A 6 -19.65 -11.36 -9.53
C LEU A 6 -19.44 -10.88 -8.10
N TYR A 7 -20.42 -11.10 -7.21
CA TYR A 7 -20.25 -10.79 -5.79
C TYR A 7 -19.16 -11.63 -5.13
N GLY A 8 -19.03 -12.91 -5.51
CA GLY A 8 -17.95 -13.78 -5.04
C GLY A 8 -16.55 -13.28 -5.45
N LEU A 9 -16.40 -12.82 -6.70
CA LEU A 9 -15.14 -12.22 -7.18
C LEU A 9 -14.82 -10.91 -6.46
N MET A 10 -15.81 -10.04 -6.26
CA MET A 10 -15.62 -8.81 -5.50
C MET A 10 -15.14 -9.11 -4.07
N PHE A 11 -15.76 -10.07 -3.39
CA PHE A 11 -15.34 -10.50 -2.07
C PHE A 11 -13.90 -11.03 -2.05
N LEU A 12 -13.50 -11.84 -3.03
CA LEU A 12 -12.13 -12.36 -3.14
C LEU A 12 -11.09 -11.24 -3.32
N PHE A 13 -11.40 -10.20 -4.09
CA PHE A 13 -10.54 -9.01 -4.19
C PHE A 13 -10.41 -8.26 -2.86
N PHE A 14 -11.49 -8.14 -2.09
CA PHE A 14 -11.45 -7.55 -0.75
C PHE A 14 -10.59 -8.38 0.21
N VAL A 15 -10.70 -9.71 0.19
CA VAL A 15 -9.86 -10.60 1.01
C VAL A 15 -8.39 -10.46 0.63
N CYS A 16 -8.08 -10.45 -0.67
CA CYS A 16 -6.70 -10.24 -1.15
C CYS A 16 -6.16 -8.87 -0.73
N PHE A 17 -6.96 -7.81 -0.88
CA PHE A 17 -6.61 -6.47 -0.41
C PHE A 17 -6.35 -6.45 1.09
N TRP A 18 -7.19 -7.09 1.90
CA TRP A 18 -7.01 -7.11 3.35
C TRP A 18 -5.73 -7.85 3.76
N ASN A 19 -5.49 -9.02 3.15
CA ASN A 19 -4.30 -9.83 3.40
C ASN A 19 -3.00 -9.08 3.07
N THR A 20 -3.03 -8.16 2.10
CA THR A 20 -1.87 -7.31 1.78
C THR A 20 -1.86 -5.99 2.56
N SER A 21 -3.01 -5.37 2.84
CA SER A 21 -3.09 -4.07 3.51
C SER A 21 -2.61 -4.14 4.96
N VAL A 22 -2.98 -5.21 5.68
CA VAL A 22 -2.61 -5.42 7.08
C VAL A 22 -1.09 -5.45 7.29
N PRO A 23 -0.30 -6.31 6.62
CA PRO A 23 1.15 -6.33 6.78
C PRO A 23 1.82 -5.02 6.36
N PHE A 24 1.29 -4.33 5.33
CA PHE A 24 1.82 -3.03 4.92
C PHE A 24 1.66 -1.95 6.00
N ARG A 25 0.57 -1.96 6.78
CA ARG A 25 0.40 -1.03 7.92
C ARG A 25 1.46 -1.23 8.99
N TYR A 26 1.80 -2.49 9.28
CA TYR A 26 2.85 -2.81 10.25
C TYR A 26 4.23 -2.43 9.71
N CYS A 27 4.51 -2.71 8.44
CA CYS A 27 5.75 -2.30 7.77
C CYS A 27 5.94 -0.77 7.81
N MET A 28 4.90 -0.01 7.48
CA MET A 28 4.90 1.45 7.59
C MET A 28 5.24 1.96 8.98
N THR A 29 4.62 1.37 10.01
CA THR A 29 4.84 1.76 11.40
C THR A 29 6.27 1.44 11.84
N SER A 30 6.76 0.25 11.49
CA SER A 30 8.12 -0.20 11.80
C SER A 30 9.19 0.66 11.10
N SER A 31 9.03 0.94 9.80
CA SER A 31 9.96 1.80 9.05
C SER A 31 10.01 3.22 9.63
N ARG A 32 8.87 3.77 10.04
CA ARG A 32 8.82 5.09 10.70
C ARG A 32 9.56 5.09 12.03
N SER A 33 9.39 4.05 12.85
CA SER A 33 10.13 3.92 14.12
C SER A 33 11.64 3.82 13.90
N HIS A 34 12.07 3.09 12.86
CA HIS A 34 13.48 2.93 12.53
C HIS A 34 14.13 4.26 12.15
N VAL A 35 13.48 5.06 11.30
CA VAL A 35 13.95 6.41 10.94
C VAL A 35 14.02 7.31 12.17
N SER A 36 13.00 7.27 13.04
CA SER A 36 13.00 8.06 14.27
C SER A 36 14.15 7.68 15.22
N SER A 37 14.48 6.38 15.31
CA SER A 37 15.60 5.89 16.11
C SER A 37 16.94 6.41 15.58
N LEU A 38 17.19 6.26 14.27
CA LEU A 38 18.44 6.73 13.65
C LEU A 38 18.63 8.24 13.82
N VAL A 39 17.56 9.02 13.70
CA VAL A 39 17.61 10.47 13.92
C VAL A 39 17.94 10.79 15.37
N SER A 40 17.31 10.11 16.33
CA SER A 40 17.62 10.27 17.75
C SER A 40 19.08 9.93 18.06
N ASP A 41 19.59 8.82 17.51
CA ASP A 41 20.96 8.38 17.72
C ASP A 41 21.98 9.37 17.14
N ALA A 42 21.73 9.91 15.95
CA ALA A 42 22.61 10.92 15.36
C ALA A 42 22.64 12.24 16.14
N VAL A 43 21.50 12.65 16.72
CA VAL A 43 21.42 13.86 17.55
C VAL A 43 22.19 13.68 18.86
N ASN A 44 22.00 12.54 19.53
CA ASN A 44 22.61 12.26 20.82
C ASN A 44 24.12 11.95 20.71
N ASN A 45 24.54 11.23 19.67
CA ASN A 45 25.92 10.77 19.50
C ASN A 45 26.77 11.64 18.56
N ARG A 46 26.33 12.88 18.28
CA ARG A 46 26.99 13.80 17.33
C ARG A 46 28.49 14.01 17.58
N ALA A 47 28.91 14.04 18.84
CA ALA A 47 30.32 14.24 19.20
C ALA A 47 31.18 13.03 18.82
N VAL A 48 30.65 11.83 19.04
CA VAL A 48 31.29 10.54 18.71
C VAL A 48 31.40 10.37 17.20
N VAL A 49 30.30 10.61 16.47
CA VAL A 49 30.28 10.50 15.00
C VAL A 49 31.29 11.46 14.36
N ARG A 50 31.48 12.66 14.92
CA ARG A 50 32.51 13.60 14.46
C ARG A 50 33.92 13.16 14.81
N ALA A 51 34.13 12.64 16.02
CA ALA A 51 35.43 12.16 16.47
C ALA A 51 35.96 11.00 15.60
N TYR A 52 35.09 10.08 15.21
CA TYR A 52 35.43 8.94 14.34
C TYR A 52 35.31 9.22 12.84
N GLN A 53 34.89 10.43 12.44
CA GLN A 53 34.64 10.82 11.05
C GLN A 53 33.65 9.89 10.30
N ASP A 54 32.76 9.19 11.00
CA ASP A 54 31.86 8.17 10.42
C ASP A 54 30.52 8.75 9.91
N GLN A 55 30.58 9.98 9.40
CA GLN A 55 29.41 10.78 9.01
C GLN A 55 28.75 10.21 7.74
N GLU A 56 29.56 9.77 6.78
CA GLU A 56 29.10 9.28 5.48
C GLU A 56 28.33 7.96 5.61
N ARG A 57 28.83 7.05 6.46
CA ARG A 57 28.14 5.78 6.75
C ARG A 57 26.77 6.02 7.37
N SER A 58 26.72 6.88 8.39
CA SER A 58 25.47 7.23 9.08
C SER A 58 24.47 7.89 8.12
N ALA A 59 24.94 8.77 7.23
CA ALA A 59 24.11 9.39 6.21
C ALA A 59 23.52 8.37 5.21
N LYS A 60 24.33 7.38 4.80
CA LYS A 60 23.90 6.31 3.88
C LYS A 60 22.88 5.36 4.53
N GLU A 61 23.06 5.04 5.81
CA GLU A 61 22.10 4.24 6.57
C GLU A 61 20.76 4.98 6.73
N MET A 62 20.80 6.29 7.01
CA MET A 62 19.61 7.14 7.05
C MET A 62 18.89 7.23 5.71
N SER A 63 19.60 7.44 4.60
CA SER A 63 18.98 7.53 3.28
C SER A 63 18.26 6.22 2.91
N CYS A 64 18.85 5.07 3.21
CA CYS A 64 18.23 3.77 2.99
C CYS A 64 16.96 3.58 3.83
N ALA A 65 16.99 3.98 5.10
CA ALA A 65 15.83 3.88 5.98
C ALA A 65 14.67 4.78 5.51
N ILE A 66 14.97 6.00 5.06
CA ILE A 66 13.98 6.93 4.49
C ILE A 66 13.39 6.37 3.19
N ASP A 67 14.22 5.82 2.30
CA ASP A 67 13.76 5.19 1.06
C ASP A 67 12.79 4.04 1.32
N ASN A 68 13.10 3.20 2.31
CA ASN A 68 12.22 2.10 2.70
C ASN A 68 10.88 2.61 3.26
N GLN A 69 10.91 3.67 4.05
CA GLN A 69 9.69 4.31 4.55
C GLN A 69 8.84 4.89 3.41
N LEU A 70 9.46 5.56 2.44
CA LEU A 70 8.78 6.11 1.27
C LEU A 70 8.14 5.01 0.41
N LYS A 71 8.88 3.92 0.15
CA LYS A 71 8.37 2.76 -0.60
C LYS A 71 7.17 2.13 0.11
N ALA A 72 7.26 1.90 1.42
CA ALA A 72 6.17 1.35 2.22
C ALA A 72 4.91 2.24 2.16
N GLY A 73 5.09 3.57 2.23
CA GLY A 73 3.98 4.53 2.17
C GLY A 73 3.31 4.61 0.81
N LEU A 74 4.10 4.63 -0.26
CA LEU A 74 3.58 4.67 -1.62
C LEU A 74 2.79 3.41 -1.97
N LEU A 75 3.34 2.24 -1.63
CA LEU A 75 2.72 0.95 -1.89
C LEU A 75 1.45 0.73 -1.06
N GLY A 76 1.52 0.98 0.25
CA GLY A 76 0.43 0.72 1.18
C GLY A 76 -0.77 1.64 0.97
N ASP A 77 -0.55 2.92 0.75
CA ASP A 77 -1.65 3.91 0.80
C ASP A 77 -2.18 4.30 -0.59
N ARG A 78 -1.31 4.40 -1.60
CA ARG A 78 -1.72 4.85 -2.95
C ARG A 78 -1.94 3.70 -3.92
N VAL A 79 -0.97 2.80 -4.03
CA VAL A 79 -1.00 1.73 -5.05
C VAL A 79 -2.06 0.69 -4.69
N LEU A 80 -2.07 0.19 -3.45
CA LEU A 80 -3.00 -0.86 -3.03
C LEU A 80 -4.46 -0.41 -3.12
N ARG A 81 -4.77 0.83 -2.69
CA ARG A 81 -6.11 1.41 -2.79
C ARG A 81 -6.54 1.58 -4.23
N ARG A 82 -5.68 2.13 -5.09
CA ARG A 82 -5.98 2.28 -6.54
C ARG A 82 -6.20 0.93 -7.22
N TRP A 83 -5.40 -0.08 -6.87
CA TRP A 83 -5.55 -1.43 -7.39
C TRP A 83 -6.94 -2.02 -7.08
N LEU A 84 -7.42 -1.87 -5.84
CA LEU A 84 -8.74 -2.36 -5.46
C LEU A 84 -9.86 -1.56 -6.15
N VAL A 85 -9.80 -0.22 -6.07
CA VAL A 85 -10.84 0.66 -6.62
C VAL A 85 -10.99 0.46 -8.13
N ASN A 86 -9.88 0.39 -8.88
CA ASN A 86 -9.94 0.19 -10.33
C ASN A 86 -10.61 -1.13 -10.71
N ARG A 87 -10.32 -2.22 -9.98
CA ARG A 87 -10.94 -3.53 -10.23
C ARG A 87 -12.41 -3.55 -9.88
N LEU A 88 -12.80 -2.92 -8.77
CA LEU A 88 -14.21 -2.82 -8.37
C LEU A 88 -15.02 -1.99 -9.36
N ILE A 89 -14.50 -0.85 -9.83
CA ILE A 89 -15.17 -0.01 -10.83
C ILE A 89 -15.34 -0.77 -12.14
N PHE A 90 -14.33 -1.50 -12.59
CA PHE A 90 -14.41 -2.29 -13.82
C PHE A 90 -15.48 -3.40 -13.71
N MET A 91 -15.49 -4.14 -12.60
CA MET A 91 -16.48 -5.19 -12.34
C MET A 91 -17.91 -4.61 -12.25
N TRP A 92 -18.08 -3.46 -11.61
CA TRP A 92 -19.37 -2.78 -11.52
C TRP A 92 -19.86 -2.28 -12.88
N SER A 93 -18.96 -1.72 -13.69
CA SER A 93 -19.28 -1.26 -15.05
C SER A 93 -19.69 -2.42 -15.95
N PHE A 94 -19.00 -3.57 -15.83
CA PHE A 94 -19.35 -4.78 -16.54
C PHE A 94 -20.73 -5.34 -16.11
N TYR A 95 -21.00 -5.36 -14.80
CA TYR A 95 -22.29 -5.80 -14.27
C TYR A 95 -23.45 -4.92 -14.74
N THR A 96 -23.31 -3.61 -14.64
CA THR A 96 -24.36 -2.67 -15.09
C THR A 96 -24.61 -2.75 -16.60
N THR A 97 -23.56 -2.86 -17.41
CA THR A 97 -23.69 -3.01 -18.87
C THR A 97 -24.39 -4.32 -19.25
N SER A 98 -24.00 -5.44 -18.62
CA SER A 98 -24.63 -6.74 -18.89
C SER A 98 -26.09 -6.79 -18.48
N MET A 99 -26.45 -6.23 -17.32
CA MET A 99 -27.85 -6.12 -16.89
C MET A 99 -28.68 -5.23 -17.82
N TYR A 100 -28.11 -4.13 -18.30
CA TYR A 100 -28.77 -3.24 -19.26
C TYR A 100 -29.05 -3.93 -20.59
N MET A 101 -28.08 -4.69 -21.12
CA MET A 101 -28.25 -5.48 -22.35
C MET A 101 -29.34 -6.55 -22.20
N VAL A 102 -29.37 -7.27 -21.08
CA VAL A 102 -30.42 -8.27 -20.79
C VAL A 102 -31.79 -7.60 -20.67
N GLY A 103 -31.87 -6.42 -20.04
CA GLY A 103 -33.12 -5.66 -19.92
C GLY A 103 -33.69 -5.25 -21.28
N ILE A 104 -32.83 -4.78 -22.20
CA ILE A 104 -33.24 -4.45 -23.57
C ILE A 104 -33.72 -5.71 -24.32
N MET A 105 -32.99 -6.82 -24.23
CA MET A 105 -33.37 -8.07 -24.90
C MET A 105 -34.65 -8.71 -24.35
N SER A 106 -35.03 -8.42 -23.10
CA SER A 106 -36.27 -8.90 -22.50
C SER A 106 -37.48 -8.00 -22.79
N ALA A 107 -37.26 -6.77 -23.26
CA ALA A 107 -38.31 -5.79 -23.50
C ALA A 107 -38.73 -5.68 -24.98
N GLY A 108 -37.91 -6.18 -25.90
CA GLY A 108 -38.24 -6.37 -27.32
C GLY A 108 -38.69 -7.80 -27.61
#